data_AF-A0A4Q2Y4A3-F1
#
_entry.id   AF-A0A4Q2Y4A3-F1
#
_cell.length_a   1.000
_cell.length_b   1.000
_cell.length_c   1.000
_cell.angle_alpha   90.00
_cell.angle_beta   90.00
_cell.angle_gamma   90.00
#
_symmetry.space_group_name_H-M   'P 1'
#
loop_
_entity.id
_entity.type
_entity.pdbx_description
1 polymer ?
#
loop_
_entity_poly.entity_id
_entity_poly.type
_entity_poly.pdbx_seq_one_letter_code
_entity_poly.pdbx_strand_id
1 'polypeptide(L)'
;MYPRSILLTLSLLAGLPMAGHATIIGFGQIGGNNATVPGNLGSNATSNGNGYVVSNGTTPNISLLWDGAWDIHTSTFFSNLENLTVGGGAWDNEGSIPRVGQLDLGTHTIIFNSDPGYAVILNSFDFGHTAETAGTTVWDLTLANASENEVWSQRLTLANANTATSVVKVSPNFTGQPGESYTLTFNRVSQTYSSDGRHAIDNLSFGQTPAGGEPPVDPEIIPGTPVSDLVNTMVGVAGGSGTGSCVPGACLPQSSIYPSPDTQAAAAGGFAPGSPVVGFSQLHATGSGSSTMSFGNFLVSPRIGAGITEASHASPVSNVTAR
;
A
#
# COMPACT_ATOMS: atom_id res chain seq x y z
N MET A 1 40.46 10.83 44.64
CA MET A 1 39.11 10.55 44.11
C MET A 1 39.25 10.44 42.60
N TYR A 2 39.11 9.22 42.06
CA TYR A 2 39.25 8.95 40.62
C TYR A 2 37.95 9.30 39.87
N PRO A 3 38.01 9.87 38.65
CA PRO A 3 36.83 9.97 37.82
C PRO A 3 36.55 8.58 37.21
N ARG A 4 35.31 8.10 37.36
CA ARG A 4 34.85 6.88 36.69
C ARG A 4 34.43 7.24 35.27
N SER A 5 35.24 6.82 34.30
CA SER A 5 34.85 6.78 32.90
C SER A 5 33.93 5.58 32.68
N ILE A 6 32.67 5.85 32.29
CA ILE A 6 31.74 4.84 31.80
C ILE A 6 31.85 4.87 30.27
N LEU A 7 32.53 3.87 29.69
CA LEU A 7 32.37 3.56 28.27
C LEU A 7 31.02 2.87 28.12
N LEU A 8 30.06 3.53 27.48
CA LEU A 8 28.83 2.91 27.01
C LEU A 8 28.99 2.65 25.51
N THR A 9 29.26 1.40 25.15
CA THR A 9 29.26 0.94 23.77
C THR A 9 27.81 0.86 23.31
N LEU A 10 27.34 1.90 22.60
CA LEU A 10 25.98 1.93 22.06
C LEU A 10 25.97 1.22 20.70
N SER A 11 25.36 0.04 20.68
CA SER A 11 25.05 -0.70 19.47
C SER A 11 24.03 0.11 18.66
N LEU A 12 24.47 0.69 17.55
CA LEU A 12 23.63 1.45 16.63
C LEU A 12 22.79 0.47 15.80
N LEU A 13 21.55 0.18 16.24
CA LEU A 13 20.54 -0.41 15.35
C LEU A 13 19.77 0.75 14.71
N ALA A 14 20.11 1.04 13.45
CA ALA A 14 19.40 2.00 12.63
C ALA A 14 18.05 1.40 12.20
N GLY A 15 16.95 1.85 12.81
CA GLY A 15 15.59 1.68 12.29
C GLY A 15 15.21 2.90 11.45
N LEU A 16 15.17 2.73 10.14
CA LEU A 16 14.73 3.72 9.15
C LEU A 16 13.17 3.83 9.13
N PRO A 17 12.60 4.95 8.62
CA PRO A 17 11.17 5.27 8.76
C PRO A 17 10.29 4.20 8.11
N MET A 18 9.25 3.75 8.83
CA MET A 18 8.34 2.71 8.33
C MET A 18 7.47 3.27 7.20
N ALA A 19 7.77 2.79 6.00
CA ALA A 19 6.91 2.85 4.83
C ALA A 19 5.62 2.05 5.07
N GLY A 20 4.60 2.29 4.23
CA GLY A 20 3.28 1.65 4.30
C GLY A 20 3.30 0.16 4.62
N HIS A 21 2.38 -0.23 5.50
CA HIS A 21 2.26 -1.55 6.10
C HIS A 21 2.05 -2.66 5.06
N ALA A 22 2.68 -3.84 5.20
CA ALA A 22 2.66 -4.86 4.14
C ALA A 22 2.59 -6.32 4.62
N THR A 23 1.64 -7.06 4.06
CA THR A 23 1.71 -8.52 3.93
C THR A 23 2.45 -8.85 2.64
N ILE A 24 3.42 -9.77 2.70
CA ILE A 24 4.20 -10.22 1.56
C ILE A 24 4.00 -11.72 1.41
N ILE A 25 3.48 -12.14 0.26
CA ILE A 25 3.27 -13.55 -0.10
C ILE A 25 4.46 -14.04 -0.92
N GLY A 26 5.14 -15.08 -0.43
CA GLY A 26 6.35 -15.67 -1.02
C GLY A 26 6.24 -17.15 -1.37
N PHE A 27 5.08 -17.79 -1.14
CA PHE A 27 4.82 -19.21 -1.45
C PHE A 27 5.75 -20.26 -0.82
N GLY A 28 6.73 -19.88 0.01
CA GLY A 28 7.47 -20.78 0.87
C GLY A 28 6.54 -21.52 1.86
N GLN A 29 6.92 -22.70 2.33
CA GLN A 29 6.19 -23.43 3.39
C GLN A 29 4.78 -23.89 3.04
N ILE A 30 4.36 -23.75 1.78
CA ILE A 30 3.06 -24.22 1.29
C ILE A 30 3.22 -25.21 0.15
N GLY A 31 2.41 -26.27 0.20
CA GLY A 31 2.23 -27.24 -0.88
C GLY A 31 3.50 -27.97 -1.36
N GLY A 32 3.35 -28.66 -2.48
CA GLY A 32 4.44 -29.25 -3.25
C GLY A 32 4.28 -28.85 -4.72
N ASN A 33 5.11 -29.42 -5.60
CA ASN A 33 5.02 -29.13 -7.03
C ASN A 33 3.62 -29.40 -7.60
N ASN A 34 3.06 -28.42 -8.31
CA ASN A 34 1.71 -28.42 -8.90
C ASN A 34 0.59 -28.60 -7.86
N ALA A 35 0.82 -28.15 -6.62
CA ALA A 35 -0.23 -28.09 -5.62
C ALA A 35 -0.98 -26.76 -5.75
N THR A 36 -2.31 -26.79 -5.80
CA THR A 36 -3.12 -25.57 -5.91
C THR A 36 -2.82 -24.58 -4.79
N VAL A 37 -2.66 -23.30 -5.16
CA VAL A 37 -2.52 -22.20 -4.20
C VAL A 37 -3.81 -22.13 -3.37
N PRO A 38 -3.75 -22.06 -2.03
CA PRO A 38 -4.94 -21.89 -1.21
C PRO A 38 -5.72 -20.64 -1.64
N GLY A 39 -7.02 -20.80 -1.92
CA GLY A 39 -7.85 -19.73 -2.45
C GLY A 39 -7.89 -18.45 -1.59
N ASN A 40 -7.56 -18.55 -0.30
CA ASN A 40 -7.50 -17.45 0.65
C ASN A 40 -6.08 -17.18 1.21
N LEU A 41 -5.03 -17.57 0.48
CA LEU A 41 -3.65 -17.34 0.92
C LEU A 41 -3.39 -15.84 1.14
N GLY A 42 -2.92 -15.49 2.35
CA GLY A 42 -2.64 -14.11 2.75
C GLY A 42 -3.86 -13.30 3.23
N SER A 43 -5.07 -13.87 3.20
CA SER A 43 -6.29 -13.18 3.68
C SER A 43 -6.24 -12.87 5.17
N ASN A 44 -6.68 -11.66 5.52
CA ASN A 44 -6.91 -11.20 6.90
C ASN A 44 -5.67 -11.40 7.81
N ALA A 45 -4.48 -11.23 7.24
CA ALA A 45 -3.22 -11.58 7.89
C ALA A 45 -2.92 -10.63 9.08
N THR A 46 -2.93 -11.19 10.29
CA THR A 46 -2.57 -10.49 11.54
C THR A 46 -1.21 -10.89 12.11
N SER A 47 -0.63 -11.98 11.60
CA SER A 47 0.69 -12.49 11.94
C SER A 47 1.24 -13.28 10.74
N ASN A 48 2.54 -13.60 10.77
CA ASN A 48 3.15 -14.51 9.81
C ASN A 48 2.36 -15.83 9.72
N GLY A 49 2.34 -16.41 8.53
CA GLY A 49 1.76 -17.72 8.26
C GLY A 49 2.59 -18.48 7.25
N ASN A 50 2.12 -19.66 6.85
CA ASN A 50 2.80 -20.41 5.79
C ASN A 50 2.57 -19.69 4.45
N GLY A 51 3.63 -19.42 3.71
CA GLY A 51 3.57 -18.78 2.39
C GLY A 51 3.51 -17.27 2.41
N TYR A 52 3.53 -16.63 3.59
CA TYR A 52 3.54 -15.17 3.70
C TYR A 52 4.06 -14.68 5.05
N VAL A 53 4.58 -13.46 5.05
CA VAL A 53 4.89 -12.73 6.28
C VAL A 53 4.13 -11.44 6.36
N VAL A 54 4.00 -10.98 7.59
CA VAL A 54 3.38 -9.73 7.95
C VAL A 54 4.49 -8.85 8.51
N SER A 55 4.83 -7.79 7.77
CA SER A 55 5.94 -6.91 8.09
C SER A 55 5.45 -5.46 8.14
N ASN A 56 5.93 -4.72 9.14
CA ASN A 56 5.56 -3.32 9.33
C ASN A 56 4.03 -3.13 9.41
N GLY A 57 3.26 -3.98 10.09
CA GLY A 57 1.80 -3.83 10.23
C GLY A 57 1.02 -5.01 9.66
N THR A 58 -0.30 -5.04 9.87
CA THR A 58 -1.19 -6.19 9.57
C THR A 58 -2.23 -5.83 8.51
N THR A 59 -2.78 -6.83 7.82
CA THR A 59 -3.88 -6.66 6.86
C THR A 59 -5.15 -7.44 7.25
N PRO A 60 -5.70 -7.28 8.48
CA PRO A 60 -6.88 -8.00 8.94
C PRO A 60 -8.16 -7.71 8.14
N ASN A 61 -8.20 -6.59 7.42
CA ASN A 61 -9.38 -6.10 6.71
C ASN A 61 -9.27 -6.28 5.20
N ILE A 62 -8.28 -7.05 4.73
CA ILE A 62 -8.09 -7.39 3.32
C ILE A 62 -8.18 -8.90 3.18
N SER A 63 -9.18 -9.37 2.44
CA SER A 63 -9.29 -10.77 2.05
C SER A 63 -8.91 -10.95 0.59
N LEU A 64 -8.16 -12.00 0.31
CA LEU A 64 -7.76 -12.39 -1.02
C LEU A 64 -8.62 -13.55 -1.52
N LEU A 65 -8.89 -13.55 -2.82
CA LEU A 65 -9.40 -14.70 -3.55
C LEU A 65 -8.51 -14.96 -4.76
N TRP A 66 -7.79 -16.08 -4.73
CA TRP A 66 -7.03 -16.60 -5.87
C TRP A 66 -7.97 -17.43 -6.74
N ASP A 67 -7.86 -17.31 -8.06
CA ASP A 67 -8.58 -18.26 -8.91
C ASP A 67 -8.01 -19.68 -8.79
N GLY A 68 -8.78 -20.66 -9.28
CA GLY A 68 -8.44 -22.07 -9.14
C GLY A 68 -7.37 -22.58 -10.11
N ALA A 69 -6.77 -21.71 -10.93
CA ALA A 69 -5.72 -22.10 -11.87
C ALA A 69 -4.31 -21.85 -11.33
N TRP A 70 -4.18 -21.15 -10.20
CA TRP A 70 -2.90 -20.93 -9.54
C TRP A 70 -2.37 -22.21 -8.89
N ASP A 71 -1.15 -22.58 -9.27
CA ASP A 71 -0.44 -23.71 -8.69
C ASP A 71 0.88 -23.26 -8.07
N ILE A 72 1.29 -23.94 -7.00
CA ILE A 72 2.60 -23.81 -6.39
C ILE A 72 3.55 -24.65 -7.22
N HIS A 73 4.60 -24.04 -7.76
CA HIS A 73 5.60 -24.76 -8.54
C HIS A 73 6.95 -24.74 -7.85
N THR A 74 7.65 -25.88 -7.91
CA THR A 74 8.92 -26.07 -7.24
C THR A 74 9.99 -26.47 -8.25
N SER A 75 10.73 -25.49 -8.77
CA SER A 75 11.75 -25.74 -9.80
C SER A 75 12.86 -24.71 -9.78
N THR A 76 14.09 -25.16 -9.99
CA THR A 76 15.27 -24.29 -10.12
C THR A 76 15.22 -23.38 -11.35
N PHE A 77 14.30 -23.61 -12.29
CA PHE A 77 14.07 -22.68 -13.39
C PHE A 77 13.48 -21.33 -12.94
N PHE A 78 12.93 -21.27 -11.72
CA PHE A 78 12.40 -20.06 -11.10
C PHE A 78 13.37 -19.40 -10.10
N SER A 79 14.61 -19.89 -9.96
CA SER A 79 15.56 -19.34 -8.99
C SER A 79 15.81 -17.84 -9.14
N ASN A 80 15.76 -17.31 -10.36
CA ASN A 80 15.94 -15.86 -10.57
C ASN A 80 14.74 -15.04 -10.08
N LEU A 81 13.53 -15.61 -10.12
CA LEU A 81 12.32 -14.96 -9.62
C LEU A 81 12.36 -14.93 -8.09
N GLU A 82 12.60 -16.08 -7.48
CA GLU A 82 12.75 -16.27 -6.04
C GLU A 82 13.80 -15.33 -5.42
N ASN A 83 14.94 -15.15 -6.10
CA ASN A 83 16.04 -14.35 -5.59
C ASN A 83 15.94 -12.85 -5.94
N LEU A 84 14.90 -12.41 -6.67
CA LEU A 84 14.79 -11.01 -7.11
C LEU A 84 14.54 -10.08 -5.92
N THR A 85 13.54 -10.41 -5.09
CA THR A 85 13.30 -9.76 -3.81
C THR A 85 13.55 -10.79 -2.72
N VAL A 86 14.68 -10.70 -2.04
CA VAL A 86 14.98 -11.59 -0.91
C VAL A 86 14.20 -11.11 0.32
N GLY A 87 13.10 -11.77 0.60
CA GLY A 87 12.32 -11.71 1.83
C GLY A 87 12.99 -12.37 3.06
N GLY A 88 14.22 -12.87 2.95
CA GLY A 88 15.13 -13.00 4.09
C GLY A 88 14.74 -14.03 5.16
N GLY A 89 14.13 -15.16 4.80
CA GLY A 89 13.96 -16.27 5.75
C GLY A 89 13.16 -17.45 5.22
N ALA A 90 13.06 -18.56 5.95
CA ALA A 90 12.44 -19.81 5.48
C ALA A 90 10.96 -19.73 5.00
N TRP A 91 10.33 -18.56 5.13
CA TRP A 91 8.97 -18.26 4.63
C TRP A 91 8.95 -17.84 3.15
N ASP A 92 10.02 -17.23 2.65
CA ASP A 92 10.20 -16.92 1.22
C ASP A 92 10.78 -18.16 0.55
N ASN A 93 11.95 -18.59 1.02
CA ASN A 93 12.75 -19.62 0.41
C ASN A 93 13.02 -20.75 1.40
N GLU A 94 12.40 -21.91 1.17
CA GLU A 94 12.69 -23.15 1.91
C GLU A 94 13.98 -23.83 1.41
N GLY A 95 15.11 -23.14 1.52
CA GLY A 95 16.43 -23.70 1.25
C GLY A 95 16.85 -23.60 -0.22
N SER A 96 16.92 -24.72 -0.94
CA SER A 96 17.49 -24.77 -2.30
C SER A 96 16.47 -25.04 -3.40
N ILE A 97 15.18 -25.09 -3.06
CA ILE A 97 14.10 -25.37 -4.00
C ILE A 97 13.20 -24.13 -4.03
N PRO A 98 13.27 -23.32 -5.10
CA PRO A 98 12.38 -22.17 -5.29
C PRO A 98 10.91 -22.61 -5.23
N ARG A 99 10.04 -21.75 -4.69
CA ARG A 99 8.60 -22.00 -4.58
C ARG A 99 7.87 -20.73 -5.02
N VAL A 100 7.14 -20.84 -6.11
CA VAL A 100 6.49 -19.67 -6.73
C VAL A 100 5.03 -19.96 -7.05
N GLY A 101 4.23 -18.91 -7.18
CA GLY A 101 2.87 -19.00 -7.72
C GLY A 101 2.92 -19.04 -9.25
N GLN A 102 2.74 -20.21 -9.84
CA GLN A 102 2.83 -20.44 -11.28
C GLN A 102 1.50 -20.10 -11.98
N LEU A 103 1.64 -19.50 -13.16
CA LEU A 103 0.55 -19.25 -14.09
C LEU A 103 0.59 -20.31 -15.20
N ASP A 104 -0.29 -21.30 -15.11
CA ASP A 104 -0.36 -22.41 -16.08
C ASP A 104 -1.31 -22.18 -17.26
N LEU A 105 -1.98 -21.03 -17.28
CA LEU A 105 -2.99 -20.66 -18.26
C LEU A 105 -2.71 -19.25 -18.80
N GLY A 106 -3.39 -18.90 -19.90
CA GLY A 106 -3.30 -17.57 -20.50
C GLY A 106 -3.89 -16.44 -19.66
N THR A 107 -4.71 -16.75 -18.65
CA THR A 107 -5.35 -15.73 -17.80
C THR A 107 -5.39 -16.20 -16.35
N HIS A 108 -5.01 -15.33 -15.43
CA HIS A 108 -5.04 -15.53 -13.98
C HIS A 108 -5.48 -14.27 -13.26
N THR A 109 -6.10 -14.43 -12.09
CA THR A 109 -6.68 -13.35 -11.29
C THR A 109 -6.42 -13.54 -9.80
N ILE A 110 -6.29 -12.41 -9.11
CA ILE A 110 -6.26 -12.30 -7.65
C ILE A 110 -7.19 -11.15 -7.28
N ILE A 111 -8.22 -11.43 -6.47
CA ILE A 111 -9.16 -10.42 -6.02
C ILE A 111 -8.78 -10.00 -4.60
N PHE A 112 -8.70 -8.69 -4.37
CA PHE A 112 -8.53 -8.05 -3.07
C PHE A 112 -9.88 -7.46 -2.68
N ASN A 113 -10.51 -8.01 -1.64
CA ASN A 113 -11.71 -7.41 -1.04
C ASN A 113 -11.31 -6.67 0.22
N SER A 114 -11.66 -5.39 0.30
CA SER A 114 -11.43 -4.58 1.50
C SER A 114 -12.71 -4.43 2.31
N ASP A 115 -12.62 -4.57 3.63
CA ASP A 115 -13.75 -4.27 4.50
C ASP A 115 -14.14 -2.78 4.42
N PRO A 116 -15.41 -2.44 4.72
CA PRO A 116 -15.84 -1.06 4.79
C PRO A 116 -14.94 -0.22 5.70
N GLY A 117 -14.51 0.94 5.21
CA GLY A 117 -13.63 1.84 5.97
C GLY A 117 -12.14 1.52 5.88
N TYR A 118 -11.73 0.55 5.07
CA TYR A 118 -10.32 0.28 4.75
C TYR A 118 -10.13 0.25 3.24
N ALA A 119 -8.98 0.71 2.76
CA ALA A 119 -8.57 0.63 1.37
C ALA A 119 -7.39 -0.33 1.22
N VAL A 120 -7.36 -1.07 0.11
CA VAL A 120 -6.19 -1.87 -0.28
C VAL A 120 -5.04 -0.96 -0.73
N ILE A 121 -3.83 -1.32 -0.35
CA ILE A 121 -2.60 -0.79 -0.96
C ILE A 121 -1.96 -1.93 -1.74
N LEU A 122 -1.73 -1.78 -3.04
CA LEU A 122 -0.96 -2.74 -3.83
C LEU A 122 0.43 -2.17 -4.11
N ASN A 123 1.43 -2.70 -3.41
CA ASN A 123 2.79 -2.18 -3.44
C ASN A 123 3.54 -2.70 -4.67
N SER A 124 3.79 -4.01 -4.69
CA SER A 124 4.60 -4.64 -5.72
C SER A 124 4.42 -6.15 -5.76
N PHE A 125 4.88 -6.78 -6.83
CA PHE A 125 5.15 -8.21 -6.92
C PHE A 125 6.26 -8.44 -7.93
N ASP A 126 6.96 -9.55 -7.80
CA ASP A 126 7.91 -10.00 -8.80
C ASP A 126 7.17 -10.87 -9.81
N PHE A 127 7.46 -10.71 -11.09
CA PHE A 127 6.86 -11.47 -12.17
C PHE A 127 7.92 -11.93 -13.14
N GLY A 128 7.89 -13.20 -13.51
CA GLY A 128 8.97 -13.78 -14.28
C GLY A 128 8.55 -14.83 -15.29
N HIS A 129 9.44 -15.04 -16.25
CA HIS A 129 9.43 -16.12 -17.22
C HIS A 129 10.67 -17.00 -16.97
N THR A 130 10.45 -18.31 -16.85
CA THR A 130 11.49 -19.32 -16.61
C THR A 130 12.54 -19.39 -17.72
N ALA A 131 13.68 -19.99 -17.39
CA ALA A 131 14.73 -20.35 -18.34
C ALA A 131 14.43 -21.60 -19.18
N GLU A 132 13.33 -22.32 -18.91
CA GLU A 132 13.14 -23.69 -19.42
C GLU A 132 12.88 -23.75 -20.92
N THR A 133 12.26 -22.72 -21.51
CA THR A 133 11.91 -22.72 -22.94
C THR A 133 12.14 -21.36 -23.56
N ALA A 134 13.16 -21.23 -24.41
CA ALA A 134 13.50 -19.96 -25.05
C ALA A 134 12.30 -19.38 -25.84
N GLY A 135 12.03 -18.10 -25.63
CA GLY A 135 11.03 -17.34 -26.36
C GLY A 135 10.61 -16.05 -25.65
N THR A 136 9.69 -15.37 -26.31
CA THR A 136 9.07 -14.12 -25.88
C THR A 136 7.59 -14.34 -25.61
N THR A 137 7.10 -13.71 -24.54
CA THR A 137 5.68 -13.57 -24.23
C THR A 137 5.33 -12.12 -23.95
N VAL A 138 4.10 -11.74 -24.29
CA VAL A 138 3.53 -10.43 -23.97
C VAL A 138 2.36 -10.63 -23.02
N TRP A 139 2.36 -9.88 -21.92
CA TRP A 139 1.32 -9.90 -20.89
C TRP A 139 0.75 -8.51 -20.68
N ASP A 140 -0.57 -8.45 -20.52
CA ASP A 140 -1.29 -7.29 -20.01
C ASP A 140 -1.61 -7.56 -18.54
N LEU A 141 -1.04 -6.73 -17.66
CA LEU A 141 -1.36 -6.72 -16.24
C LEU A 141 -2.32 -5.59 -15.99
N THR A 142 -3.46 -5.86 -15.36
CA THR A 142 -4.47 -4.84 -15.07
C THR A 142 -4.97 -4.96 -13.65
N LEU A 143 -5.36 -3.83 -13.06
CA LEU A 143 -6.10 -3.77 -11.82
C LEU A 143 -7.43 -3.08 -12.13
N ALA A 144 -8.53 -3.78 -11.90
CA ALA A 144 -9.88 -3.26 -12.13
C ALA A 144 -10.68 -3.20 -10.82
N ASN A 145 -11.54 -2.21 -10.67
CA ASN A 145 -12.45 -2.10 -9.53
C ASN A 145 -13.66 -3.06 -9.66
N ALA A 146 -14.57 -3.09 -8.68
CA ALA A 146 -15.71 -4.01 -8.69
C ALA A 146 -16.71 -3.74 -9.82
N SER A 147 -16.64 -2.56 -10.44
CA SER A 147 -17.41 -2.19 -11.63
C SER A 147 -16.63 -2.43 -12.93
N GLU A 148 -15.56 -3.23 -12.89
CA GLU A 148 -14.70 -3.61 -14.03
C GLU A 148 -13.98 -2.43 -14.71
N ASN A 149 -13.90 -1.27 -14.05
CA ASN A 149 -13.11 -0.15 -14.57
C ASN A 149 -11.64 -0.37 -14.23
N GLU A 150 -10.80 -0.35 -15.25
CA GLU A 150 -9.34 -0.38 -15.11
C GLU A 150 -8.87 0.89 -14.37
N VAL A 151 -8.21 0.70 -13.23
CA VAL A 151 -7.62 1.76 -12.41
C VAL A 151 -6.10 1.80 -12.49
N TRP A 152 -5.50 0.71 -12.99
CA TRP A 152 -4.07 0.62 -13.29
C TRP A 152 -3.83 -0.46 -14.35
N SER A 153 -2.83 -0.26 -15.21
CA SER A 153 -2.36 -1.31 -16.11
C SER A 153 -0.89 -1.16 -16.49
N GLN A 154 -0.29 -2.28 -16.88
CA GLN A 154 1.04 -2.35 -17.43
C GLN A 154 1.15 -3.50 -18.43
N ARG A 155 1.63 -3.18 -19.63
CA ARG A 155 2.01 -4.19 -20.63
C ARG A 155 3.48 -4.58 -20.45
N LEU A 156 3.74 -5.88 -20.36
CA LEU A 156 5.08 -6.44 -20.20
C LEU A 156 5.44 -7.33 -21.37
N THR A 157 6.68 -7.21 -21.84
CA THR A 157 7.29 -8.16 -22.77
C THR A 157 8.42 -8.88 -22.03
N LEU A 158 8.28 -10.18 -21.86
CA LEU A 158 9.26 -11.03 -21.19
C LEU A 158 9.95 -11.90 -22.22
N ALA A 159 11.27 -11.73 -22.37
CA ALA A 159 12.11 -12.55 -23.22
C ALA A 159 13.16 -13.25 -22.34
N ASN A 160 13.27 -14.58 -22.46
CA ASN A 160 14.20 -15.37 -21.64
C ASN A 160 15.46 -15.81 -22.41
N ALA A 161 15.78 -15.13 -23.51
CA ALA A 161 17.11 -15.25 -24.13
C ALA A 161 18.23 -14.88 -23.13
N ASN A 162 17.90 -14.07 -22.10
CA ASN A 162 18.70 -13.85 -20.91
C ASN A 162 17.80 -13.98 -19.67
N THR A 163 18.12 -14.92 -18.79
CA THR A 163 17.32 -15.23 -17.60
C THR A 163 17.39 -14.14 -16.52
N ALA A 164 18.40 -13.27 -16.57
CA ALA A 164 18.49 -12.11 -15.68
C ALA A 164 17.53 -10.97 -16.08
N THR A 165 17.07 -10.95 -17.34
CA THR A 165 16.07 -9.97 -17.84
C THR A 165 14.67 -10.54 -17.92
N SER A 166 14.50 -11.82 -17.57
CA SER A 166 13.20 -12.51 -17.66
C SER A 166 12.38 -12.40 -16.38
N VAL A 167 12.85 -11.62 -15.40
CA VAL A 167 12.13 -11.31 -14.17
C VAL A 167 12.08 -9.79 -14.01
N VAL A 168 10.92 -9.27 -13.62
CA VAL A 168 10.70 -7.86 -13.38
C VAL A 168 9.95 -7.65 -12.07
N LYS A 169 10.35 -6.63 -11.32
CA LYS A 169 9.56 -6.12 -10.20
C LYS A 169 8.49 -5.19 -10.75
N VAL A 170 7.23 -5.55 -10.59
CA VAL A 170 6.07 -4.74 -10.94
C VAL A 170 5.68 -3.94 -9.70
N SER A 171 5.51 -2.63 -9.81
CA SER A 171 5.20 -1.76 -8.66
C SER A 171 4.02 -0.84 -8.98
N PRO A 172 2.77 -1.33 -8.88
CA PRO A 172 1.59 -0.51 -9.12
C PRO A 172 1.55 0.72 -8.21
N ASN A 173 2.06 0.62 -6.97
CA ASN A 173 2.02 1.68 -5.95
C ASN A 173 0.62 2.29 -5.83
N PHE A 174 -0.38 1.42 -5.85
CA PHE A 174 -1.79 1.79 -5.93
C PHE A 174 -2.41 1.84 -4.54
N THR A 175 -3.27 2.82 -4.28
CA THR A 175 -4.14 2.87 -3.11
C THR A 175 -5.59 2.95 -3.57
N GLY A 176 -6.39 1.98 -3.13
CA GLY A 176 -7.79 1.88 -3.49
C GLY A 176 -8.71 2.85 -2.74
N GLN A 177 -9.99 2.78 -3.08
CA GLN A 177 -11.05 3.42 -2.32
C GLN A 177 -11.46 2.53 -1.13
N PRO A 178 -11.88 3.12 0.00
CA PRO A 178 -12.28 2.33 1.15
C PRO A 178 -13.52 1.46 0.87
N GLY A 179 -13.46 0.18 1.27
CA GLY A 179 -14.52 -0.82 1.05
C GLY A 179 -14.65 -1.31 -0.40
N GLU A 180 -13.80 -0.83 -1.31
CA GLU A 180 -13.82 -1.25 -2.71
C GLU A 180 -13.01 -2.53 -2.91
N SER A 181 -13.47 -3.38 -3.84
CA SER A 181 -12.74 -4.59 -4.24
C SER A 181 -12.01 -4.36 -5.55
N TYR A 182 -10.83 -4.98 -5.68
CA TYR A 182 -9.98 -4.85 -6.85
C TYR A 182 -9.52 -6.21 -7.37
N THR A 183 -9.58 -6.40 -8.68
CA THR A 183 -9.12 -7.62 -9.35
C THR A 183 -7.83 -7.34 -10.09
N LEU A 184 -6.72 -7.94 -9.64
CA LEU A 184 -5.46 -7.98 -10.37
C LEU A 184 -5.53 -9.11 -11.39
N THR A 185 -5.41 -8.78 -12.67
CA THR A 185 -5.47 -9.74 -13.77
C THR A 185 -4.13 -9.83 -14.49
N PHE A 186 -3.72 -11.06 -14.78
CA PHE A 186 -2.59 -11.38 -15.64
C PHE A 186 -3.15 -11.99 -16.91
N ASN A 187 -3.03 -11.31 -18.04
CA ASN A 187 -3.55 -11.78 -19.32
C ASN A 187 -2.46 -11.90 -20.38
N ARG A 188 -2.16 -13.11 -20.83
CA ARG A 188 -1.18 -13.37 -21.89
C ARG A 188 -1.77 -13.01 -23.24
N VAL A 189 -1.18 -12.00 -23.87
CA VAL A 189 -1.58 -11.51 -25.19
C VAL A 189 -0.97 -12.35 -26.31
N SER A 190 0.28 -12.76 -26.15
CA SER A 190 0.98 -13.57 -27.16
C SER A 190 2.14 -14.36 -26.57
N GLN A 191 2.51 -15.45 -27.26
CA GLN A 191 3.70 -16.25 -26.97
C GLN A 191 4.31 -16.80 -28.26
N THR A 192 5.61 -17.09 -28.20
CA THR A 192 6.39 -17.64 -29.33
C THR A 192 6.71 -19.14 -29.17
N TYR A 193 6.25 -19.76 -28.08
CA TYR A 193 6.36 -21.19 -27.80
C TYR A 193 5.01 -21.76 -27.37
N SER A 194 4.88 -23.09 -27.35
CA SER A 194 3.59 -23.80 -27.23
C SER A 194 3.28 -24.35 -25.84
N SER A 195 3.82 -23.75 -24.79
CA SER A 195 3.66 -24.20 -23.39
C SER A 195 3.19 -23.03 -22.53
N ASP A 196 2.29 -23.29 -21.59
CA ASP A 196 1.64 -22.23 -20.83
C ASP A 196 2.24 -22.05 -19.42
N GLY A 197 2.81 -23.10 -18.83
CA GLY A 197 3.37 -23.13 -17.47
C GLY A 197 4.82 -22.68 -17.37
N ARG A 198 5.10 -21.45 -17.80
CA ARG A 198 6.47 -20.89 -17.81
C ARG A 198 6.59 -19.56 -17.08
N HIS A 199 5.50 -19.07 -16.51
CA HIS A 199 5.45 -17.80 -15.81
C HIS A 199 5.05 -18.01 -14.37
N ALA A 200 5.53 -17.13 -13.50
CA ALA A 200 5.15 -17.14 -12.11
C ALA A 200 5.25 -15.75 -11.51
N ILE A 201 4.56 -15.55 -10.40
CA ILE A 201 4.80 -14.44 -9.48
C ILE A 201 5.47 -14.92 -8.22
N ASP A 202 6.11 -13.96 -7.56
CA ASP A 202 6.59 -14.10 -6.20
C ASP A 202 6.53 -12.73 -5.48
N ASN A 203 6.70 -12.72 -4.16
CA ASN A 203 6.80 -11.52 -3.33
C ASN A 203 5.65 -10.52 -3.53
N LEU A 204 4.41 -11.03 -3.61
CA LEU A 204 3.21 -10.19 -3.72
C LEU A 204 3.03 -9.40 -2.41
N SER A 205 3.34 -8.11 -2.48
CA SER A 205 3.29 -7.16 -1.39
C SER A 205 2.06 -6.26 -1.50
N PHE A 206 1.23 -6.31 -0.48
CA PHE A 206 0.05 -5.47 -0.35
C PHE A 206 -0.17 -5.06 1.11
N GLY A 207 -0.91 -3.98 1.30
CA GLY A 207 -1.20 -3.38 2.59
C GLY A 207 -2.66 -3.00 2.72
N GLN A 208 -2.96 -2.31 3.81
CA GLN A 208 -4.24 -1.65 4.02
C GLN A 208 -4.02 -0.28 4.64
N THR A 209 -4.97 0.62 4.45
CA THR A 209 -5.04 1.88 5.17
C THR A 209 -6.50 2.21 5.53
N PRO A 210 -6.78 2.80 6.70
CA PRO A 210 -8.13 3.26 7.01
C PRO A 210 -8.64 4.32 6.03
N ALA A 211 -9.96 4.46 5.95
CA ALA A 211 -10.62 5.57 5.26
C ALA A 211 -10.15 6.90 5.86
N GLY A 212 -9.42 7.68 5.08
CA GLY A 212 -8.79 8.92 5.53
C GLY A 212 -7.27 8.85 5.76
N GLY A 213 -6.60 7.74 5.41
CA GLY A 213 -5.17 7.58 5.62
C GLY A 213 -4.84 7.04 7.01
N GLU A 214 -3.58 6.65 7.22
CA GLU A 214 -3.12 6.14 8.51
C GLU A 214 -3.42 7.14 9.64
N PRO A 215 -3.94 6.69 10.79
CA PRO A 215 -3.86 7.50 11.99
C PRO A 215 -2.39 7.88 12.16
N PRO A 216 -2.11 9.16 12.34
CA PRO A 216 -0.75 9.65 12.33
C PRO A 216 0.03 8.95 13.46
N VAL A 217 1.12 8.27 13.12
CA VAL A 217 1.92 7.48 14.07
C VAL A 217 2.41 8.38 15.19
N ASP A 218 2.28 7.92 16.45
CA ASP A 218 2.82 8.66 17.59
C ASP A 218 4.34 8.83 17.39
N PRO A 219 4.88 10.05 17.50
CA PRO A 219 6.31 10.28 17.33
C PRO A 219 7.09 9.49 18.38
N GLU A 220 8.11 8.75 17.94
CA GLU A 220 9.08 8.16 18.85
C GLU A 220 9.68 9.30 19.69
N ILE A 221 9.52 9.22 21.02
CA ILE A 221 10.02 10.26 21.93
C ILE A 221 11.54 10.09 22.06
N ILE A 222 12.28 10.72 21.14
CA ILE A 222 13.74 10.78 21.22
C ILE A 222 14.11 11.80 22.32
N PRO A 223 14.95 11.43 23.30
CA PRO A 223 15.42 12.38 24.31
C PRO A 223 16.10 13.59 23.65
N GLY A 224 15.55 14.79 23.89
CA GLY A 224 16.02 16.03 23.28
C GLY A 224 15.17 16.55 22.12
N THR A 225 14.16 15.79 21.66
CA THR A 225 13.16 16.29 20.71
C THR A 225 12.38 17.46 21.31
N PRO A 226 12.25 18.60 20.60
CA PRO A 226 11.36 19.68 21.00
C PRO A 226 9.94 19.17 21.21
N VAL A 227 9.27 19.60 22.28
CA VAL A 227 7.91 19.14 22.59
C VAL A 227 6.91 19.50 21.48
N SER A 228 7.18 20.56 20.70
CA SER A 228 6.39 20.90 19.51
C SER A 228 6.38 19.79 18.46
N ASP A 229 7.49 19.06 18.32
CA ASP A 229 7.69 18.02 17.32
C ASP A 229 7.14 16.67 17.81
N LEU A 230 6.58 16.65 19.03
CA LEU A 230 5.79 15.55 19.55
C LEU A 230 4.28 15.74 19.30
N VAL A 231 3.85 16.90 18.79
CA VAL A 231 2.44 17.24 18.62
C VAL A 231 1.94 16.80 17.26
N ASN A 232 1.05 15.83 17.29
CA ASN A 232 0.42 15.32 16.09
C ASN A 232 -0.94 16.01 15.84
N THR A 233 -0.96 17.01 14.96
CA THR A 233 -2.17 17.81 14.68
C THR A 233 -3.27 17.05 13.94
N MET A 234 -2.96 15.84 13.44
CA MET A 234 -3.90 14.98 12.72
C MET A 234 -4.73 14.09 13.67
N VAL A 235 -4.39 14.05 14.97
CA VAL A 235 -5.18 13.32 15.97
C VAL A 235 -6.57 13.96 16.13
N GLY A 236 -7.62 13.14 15.94
CA GLY A 236 -9.02 13.59 16.01
C GLY A 236 -9.51 14.34 14.77
N VAL A 237 -8.67 14.44 13.73
CA VAL A 237 -9.00 14.98 12.41
C VAL A 237 -9.55 13.83 11.55
N ALA A 238 -10.87 13.62 11.55
CA ALA A 238 -11.48 12.61 10.68
C ALA A 238 -12.84 13.08 10.14
N GLY A 239 -13.16 12.60 8.93
CA GLY A 239 -14.44 12.84 8.25
C GLY A 239 -15.55 11.92 8.76
N GLY A 240 -16.73 12.46 9.07
CA GLY A 240 -17.93 11.68 9.39
C GLY A 240 -18.33 11.63 10.88
N SER A 241 -19.27 10.75 11.21
CA SER A 241 -19.82 10.58 12.57
C SER A 241 -18.85 9.84 13.48
N GLY A 242 -18.61 10.37 14.70
CA GLY A 242 -17.74 9.74 15.70
C GLY A 242 -16.31 10.28 15.76
N THR A 243 -16.05 11.44 15.14
CA THR A 243 -14.73 12.06 15.07
C THR A 243 -14.61 13.28 15.98
N GLY A 244 -13.37 13.67 16.32
CA GLY A 244 -13.10 14.78 17.24
C GLY A 244 -13.31 16.17 16.63
N SER A 245 -13.47 16.28 15.31
CA SER A 245 -13.53 17.56 14.58
C SER A 245 -12.37 18.49 14.94
N CYS A 246 -11.18 17.90 15.11
CA CYS A 246 -9.95 18.67 15.29
C CYS A 246 -9.56 19.36 13.98
N VAL A 247 -8.78 20.43 14.12
CA VAL A 247 -8.31 21.25 12.98
C VAL A 247 -6.80 21.00 12.83
N PRO A 248 -6.32 20.52 11.67
CA PRO A 248 -4.90 20.20 11.47
C PRO A 248 -4.01 21.42 11.22
N GLY A 249 -4.64 22.58 10.98
CA GLY A 249 -3.99 23.83 10.65
C GLY A 249 -3.00 24.37 11.69
N ALA A 250 -2.04 25.16 11.22
CA ALA A 250 -1.05 25.80 12.07
C ALA A 250 -1.71 26.87 12.97
N CYS A 251 -1.41 26.85 14.26
CA CYS A 251 -1.86 27.92 15.17
C CYS A 251 -0.87 28.16 16.30
N LEU A 252 -0.90 29.37 16.84
CA LEU A 252 -0.32 29.65 18.15
C LEU A 252 -1.32 29.27 19.25
N PRO A 253 -0.84 28.90 20.45
CA PRO A 253 -1.73 28.68 21.59
C PRO A 253 -2.67 29.86 21.83
N GLN A 254 -3.98 29.59 21.87
CA GLN A 254 -5.03 30.59 22.09
C GLN A 254 -5.08 31.74 21.06
N SER A 255 -4.60 31.49 19.83
CA SER A 255 -4.72 32.44 18.72
C SER A 255 -6.17 32.83 18.44
N SER A 256 -6.39 33.98 17.79
CA SER A 256 -7.69 34.34 17.21
C SER A 256 -7.83 33.90 15.76
N ILE A 257 -6.72 33.50 15.11
CA ILE A 257 -6.63 33.05 13.71
C ILE A 257 -6.10 31.62 13.68
N TYR A 258 -6.80 30.73 12.99
CA TYR A 258 -6.51 29.29 12.88
C TYR A 258 -6.52 28.89 11.40
N PRO A 259 -5.48 29.23 10.63
CA PRO A 259 -5.42 28.86 9.22
C PRO A 259 -5.33 27.34 9.07
N SER A 260 -6.26 26.74 8.32
CA SER A 260 -6.30 25.30 8.08
C SER A 260 -6.73 25.00 6.65
N PRO A 261 -6.26 23.89 6.05
CA PRO A 261 -6.82 23.41 4.79
C PRO A 261 -8.30 23.08 4.93
N ASP A 262 -9.07 23.45 3.91
CA ASP A 262 -10.45 23.03 3.71
C ASP A 262 -10.54 22.01 2.59
N THR A 263 -11.42 21.01 2.75
CA THR A 263 -11.62 19.94 1.77
C THR A 263 -13.04 19.89 1.24
N GLN A 264 -13.22 19.40 0.01
CA GLN A 264 -14.52 19.33 -0.65
C GLN A 264 -15.58 18.52 0.12
N ALA A 265 -15.17 17.43 0.79
CA ALA A 265 -16.03 16.62 1.66
C ALA A 265 -15.71 16.85 3.15
N ALA A 266 -15.59 18.13 3.55
CA ALA A 266 -15.18 18.54 4.90
C ALA A 266 -16.04 17.99 6.04
N ALA A 267 -15.38 17.73 7.18
CA ALA A 267 -16.01 17.59 8.48
C ALA A 267 -16.32 18.96 9.11
N ALA A 268 -16.88 18.99 10.33
CA ALA A 268 -17.16 20.23 11.05
C ALA A 268 -15.91 21.12 11.29
N GLY A 269 -14.71 20.51 11.30
CA GLY A 269 -13.42 21.20 11.37
C GLY A 269 -12.88 21.75 10.05
N GLY A 270 -13.60 21.63 8.92
CA GLY A 270 -13.18 22.11 7.60
C GLY A 270 -12.34 21.11 6.79
N PHE A 271 -11.68 20.17 7.46
CA PHE A 271 -10.82 19.18 6.81
C PHE A 271 -11.35 17.75 6.96
N ALA A 272 -11.28 16.98 5.87
CA ALA A 272 -11.48 15.54 5.84
C ALA A 272 -10.30 14.88 5.12
N PRO A 273 -9.52 14.02 5.79
CA PRO A 273 -8.40 13.33 5.15
C PRO A 273 -8.83 12.54 3.89
N GLY A 274 -8.01 12.58 2.85
CA GLY A 274 -8.29 11.93 1.56
C GLY A 274 -9.24 12.68 0.63
N SER A 275 -9.95 13.71 1.11
CA SER A 275 -10.74 14.59 0.25
C SER A 275 -9.85 15.65 -0.42
N PRO A 276 -10.12 16.03 -1.69
CA PRO A 276 -9.44 17.13 -2.35
C PRO A 276 -9.52 18.43 -1.55
N VAL A 277 -8.42 19.18 -1.49
CA VAL A 277 -8.33 20.50 -0.81
C VAL A 277 -8.77 21.61 -1.74
N VAL A 278 -9.63 22.49 -1.23
CA VAL A 278 -10.19 23.63 -1.98
C VAL A 278 -9.49 24.94 -1.65
N GLY A 279 -8.82 25.02 -0.50
CA GLY A 279 -8.02 26.18 -0.11
C GLY A 279 -7.69 26.17 1.39
N PHE A 280 -7.38 27.34 1.92
CA PHE A 280 -7.01 27.54 3.32
C PHE A 280 -7.83 28.67 3.93
N SER A 281 -8.83 28.31 4.74
CA SER A 281 -9.62 29.29 5.48
C SER A 281 -8.88 29.75 6.72
N GLN A 282 -9.17 30.97 7.18
CA GLN A 282 -8.39 31.61 8.26
C GLN A 282 -8.97 31.37 9.65
N LEU A 283 -10.23 30.95 9.76
CA LEU A 283 -10.96 30.82 11.02
C LEU A 283 -11.67 29.48 11.12
N HIS A 284 -11.27 28.66 12.09
CA HIS A 284 -11.88 27.36 12.38
C HIS A 284 -12.20 27.22 13.87
N ALA A 285 -13.21 26.41 14.19
CA ALA A 285 -13.48 25.97 15.55
C ALA A 285 -13.11 24.48 15.67
N THR A 286 -12.24 24.16 16.63
CA THR A 286 -11.84 22.79 16.94
C THR A 286 -12.80 22.14 17.93
N GLY A 287 -13.10 20.84 17.78
CA GLY A 287 -13.96 20.11 18.70
C GLY A 287 -15.46 20.39 18.56
N SER A 288 -15.89 21.00 17.45
CA SER A 288 -17.29 21.38 17.25
C SER A 288 -18.17 20.20 16.84
N GLY A 289 -19.42 20.20 17.34
CA GLY A 289 -20.42 19.20 16.97
C GLY A 289 -21.03 19.42 15.58
N SER A 290 -21.48 18.35 14.95
CA SER A 290 -22.13 18.39 13.64
C SER A 290 -23.59 18.82 13.73
N SER A 291 -23.89 20.05 13.28
CA SER A 291 -25.23 20.41 12.81
C SER A 291 -25.22 21.46 11.71
N THR A 292 -24.15 22.24 11.59
CA THR A 292 -23.95 23.21 10.50
C THR A 292 -22.48 23.60 10.43
N MET A 293 -21.87 23.49 9.25
CA MET A 293 -20.51 24.01 9.00
C MET A 293 -20.56 25.55 9.03
N SER A 294 -20.36 26.15 10.21
CA SER A 294 -20.35 27.61 10.38
C SER A 294 -18.94 28.21 10.47
N PHE A 295 -17.92 27.40 10.22
CA PHE A 295 -16.50 27.75 10.37
C PHE A 295 -15.76 27.49 9.05
N GLY A 296 -14.67 28.21 8.80
CA GLY A 296 -14.06 28.33 7.47
C GLY A 296 -14.21 29.75 6.87
N ASN A 297 -14.19 30.79 7.71
CA ASN A 297 -14.34 32.16 7.20
C ASN A 297 -13.06 32.62 6.49
N PHE A 298 -13.24 33.23 5.32
CA PHE A 298 -12.19 33.76 4.44
C PHE A 298 -11.29 32.67 3.83
N LEU A 299 -11.82 31.94 2.85
CA LEU A 299 -11.07 30.96 2.08
C LEU A 299 -10.05 31.64 1.16
N VAL A 300 -8.78 31.27 1.31
CA VAL A 300 -7.72 31.63 0.37
C VAL A 300 -7.39 30.39 -0.48
N SER A 301 -7.68 30.46 -1.78
CA SER A 301 -7.42 29.35 -2.71
C SER A 301 -6.40 29.78 -3.77
N PRO A 302 -5.14 29.30 -3.68
CA PRO A 302 -4.15 29.47 -4.75
C PRO A 302 -4.61 28.72 -6.00
N ARG A 303 -4.58 29.37 -7.17
CA ARG A 303 -5.03 28.76 -8.43
C ARG A 303 -4.20 29.17 -9.63
N ILE A 304 -4.16 28.29 -10.61
CA ILE A 304 -3.69 28.56 -11.97
C ILE A 304 -4.90 28.39 -12.90
N GLY A 305 -5.24 29.43 -13.68
CA GLY A 305 -6.34 29.38 -14.65
C GLY A 305 -7.71 29.82 -14.11
N ALA A 306 -8.76 29.52 -14.88
CA ALA A 306 -10.14 29.93 -14.60
C ALA A 306 -10.89 28.84 -13.81
N GLY A 307 -11.42 29.21 -12.64
CA GLY A 307 -12.25 28.37 -11.79
C GLY A 307 -12.87 29.23 -10.68
N ILE A 308 -14.19 29.23 -10.54
CA ILE A 308 -14.92 30.17 -9.66
C ILE A 308 -15.53 29.44 -8.45
N THR A 309 -15.75 28.13 -8.57
CA THR A 309 -16.33 27.30 -7.51
C THR A 309 -15.27 26.49 -6.79
N GLU A 310 -15.53 26.10 -5.54
CA GLU A 310 -14.65 25.24 -4.75
C GLU A 310 -14.31 23.92 -5.46
N ALA A 311 -15.31 23.27 -6.04
CA ALA A 311 -15.10 22.05 -6.81
C ALA A 311 -14.20 22.26 -8.05
N SER A 312 -14.25 23.44 -8.69
CA SER A 312 -13.49 23.71 -9.91
C SER A 312 -11.99 23.94 -9.69
N HIS A 313 -11.57 24.19 -8.44
CA HIS A 313 -10.16 24.40 -8.09
C HIS A 313 -9.65 23.42 -7.03
N ALA A 314 -10.42 22.36 -6.74
CA ALA A 314 -10.04 21.36 -5.77
C ALA A 314 -8.79 20.61 -6.25
N SER A 315 -7.78 20.50 -5.39
CA SER A 315 -6.53 19.81 -5.68
C SER A 315 -6.50 18.46 -4.94
N PRO A 316 -6.15 17.35 -5.62
CA PRO A 316 -5.90 16.08 -4.95
C PRO A 316 -4.85 16.24 -3.85
N VAL A 317 -5.03 15.51 -2.76
CA VAL A 317 -4.11 15.50 -1.62
C VAL A 317 -3.54 14.11 -1.45
N SER A 318 -2.23 14.05 -1.20
CA SER A 318 -1.48 12.84 -0.92
C SER A 318 -0.40 13.14 0.11
N ASN A 319 0.07 12.13 0.86
CA ASN A 319 1.16 12.24 1.82
C ASN A 319 0.93 13.28 2.93
N VAL A 320 -0.29 13.35 3.47
CA VAL A 320 -0.59 14.22 4.62
C VAL A 320 0.10 13.65 5.85
N THR A 321 1.05 14.41 6.40
CA THR A 321 1.74 14.07 7.63
C THR A 321 1.66 15.23 8.61
N ALA A 322 1.43 14.92 9.89
CA ALA A 322 1.76 15.86 10.96
C ALA A 322 3.29 16.03 11.01
N ARG A 323 3.74 17.20 11.46
CA ARG A 323 5.15 17.44 11.78
C ARG A 323 5.37 17.35 13.26
#